data_AF-A0A3Q2Z4C4-F1
#
_entry.id   AF-A0A3Q2Z4C4-F1
#
_cell.length_a   1.000
_cell.length_b   1.000
_cell.length_c   1.000
_cell.angle_alpha   90.00
_cell.angle_beta   90.00
_cell.angle_gamma   90.00
#
_symmetry.space_group_name_H-M   'P 1'
#
loop_
_entity.id
_entity.type
_entity.pdbx_description
1 polymer ?
#
loop_
_entity_poly.entity_id
_entity_poly.type
_entity_poly.pdbx_seq_one_letter_code
_entity_poly.pdbx_strand_id
1 'polypeptide(L)'
;MLKSKTFVKKTRGGRVMKIVREHYLRDDIWCGSEACDQCRQESTVLQREACIESNLCSFSHYLVPDTNVVLHQIDVLEDPVICNVVILQTVLQEVRHRSAPVYKRLKDLIHEEERHFYTFTNEHHRETFIEREPGESANDRNDRAIRVAAKWYSEHLAKPDDPKLVLLTNDVANKQKAQEIEEYVKGLIANPELVDRLALSNDDKNDIASSRVLFPEHLPLSRIQAGIKSGSFLQGTFKASRDNYLEAKVFIQKDEEDGTEVLIQGLQHLNRAVHQDVVAVQLLPRSQWAAPSSVMLQDVGSAKDDTTTEEEEKPTGKIVGIIKRNWRPFCGMLNISQIKESTRHLFTPADRCIPRIRIETRQASTLAGQRIMVAIDGWPKDSRYPNGHFVRTLGVAGEKETEEEVLLLEHDVPHQAFSQAVLSFLPKMPWSIKPEDIVGREDLRHLTVCSVDPPGCTDIDDALHCRELANGNFEVGVHIADVTHFIRPGNALDKEAANRGTTVYLCGKRIDMVPELLSSNLCSLRSNVDRFGFPRRRLSNYFRPTDFFFSQGCLSRLSGR
;
A
#
# COMPACT_ATOMS: atom_id res chain seq x y z
N MET A 1 35.91 -11.73 -4.51
CA MET A 1 36.88 -10.61 -4.39
C MET A 1 36.40 -9.65 -3.29
N LEU A 2 37.30 -9.04 -2.51
CA LEU A 2 36.93 -8.09 -1.45
C LEU A 2 37.26 -6.65 -1.85
N LYS A 3 36.31 -5.74 -1.68
CA LYS A 3 36.46 -4.29 -1.89
C LYS A 3 36.06 -3.53 -0.61
N SER A 4 36.60 -2.34 -0.40
CA SER A 4 36.20 -1.47 0.71
C SER A 4 35.38 -0.29 0.20
N LYS A 5 34.12 -0.17 0.63
CA LYS A 5 33.24 0.96 0.30
C LYS A 5 33.30 1.99 1.43
N THR A 6 33.83 3.17 1.15
CA THR A 6 33.89 4.28 2.12
C THR A 6 32.86 5.35 1.80
N PHE A 7 32.07 5.76 2.78
CA PHE A 7 31.13 6.88 2.62
C PHE A 7 31.05 7.71 3.90
N VAL A 8 30.64 8.97 3.75
CA VAL A 8 30.52 9.92 4.86
C VAL A 8 29.06 10.07 5.24
N LYS A 9 28.76 9.91 6.53
CA LYS A 9 27.40 10.06 7.07
C LYS A 9 27.39 11.14 8.15
N LYS A 10 26.45 12.07 8.06
CA LYS A 10 26.15 13.02 9.14
C LYS A 10 25.17 12.37 10.12
N THR A 11 25.50 12.39 11.41
CA THR A 11 24.63 11.88 12.47
C THR A 11 23.51 12.89 12.78
N ARG A 12 22.46 12.45 13.48
CA ARG A 12 21.36 13.35 13.92
C ARG A 12 21.86 14.53 14.76
N GLY A 13 22.95 14.34 15.51
CA GLY A 13 23.63 15.37 16.29
C GLY A 13 24.62 16.23 15.50
N GLY A 14 24.63 16.13 14.16
CA GLY A 14 25.44 16.98 13.29
C GLY A 14 26.91 16.57 13.11
N ARG A 15 27.40 15.55 13.83
CA ARG A 15 28.77 15.04 13.65
C ARG A 15 28.90 14.28 12.33
N VAL A 16 29.99 14.52 11.63
CA VAL A 16 30.32 13.86 10.36
C VAL A 16 31.20 12.64 10.67
N MET A 17 30.77 11.45 10.25
CA MET A 17 31.49 10.19 10.47
C MET A 17 31.83 9.55 9.12
N LYS A 18 33.07 9.06 8.98
CA LYS A 18 33.47 8.21 7.86
C LYS A 18 33.14 6.75 8.22
N ILE A 19 32.35 6.10 7.38
CA ILE A 19 31.98 4.70 7.52
C ILE A 19 32.74 3.93 6.43
N VAL A 20 33.45 2.89 6.86
CA VAL A 20 34.12 1.93 5.97
C VAL A 20 33.35 0.61 6.10
N ARG A 21 32.92 0.05 4.97
CA ARG A 21 32.29 -1.26 4.91
C ARG A 21 33.03 -2.16 3.94
N GLU A 22 33.19 -3.41 4.33
CA GLU A 22 33.60 -4.46 3.43
C GLU A 22 32.48 -4.76 2.43
N HIS A 23 32.86 -4.97 1.18
CA HIS A 23 31.96 -5.24 0.08
C HIS A 23 32.48 -6.44 -0.70
N TYR A 24 31.78 -7.56 -0.56
CA TYR A 24 32.16 -8.84 -1.15
C TYR A 24 31.57 -8.95 -2.55
N LEU A 25 32.44 -9.25 -3.52
CA LEU A 25 32.09 -9.57 -4.89
C LEU A 25 32.16 -11.08 -5.09
N ARG A 26 31.09 -11.59 -5.69
CA ARG A 26 30.73 -12.98 -5.86
C ARG A 26 30.62 -13.32 -7.34
N ASP A 27 30.92 -14.57 -7.65
CA ASP A 27 30.85 -15.16 -9.00
C ASP A 27 29.73 -16.21 -9.08
N ASP A 28 29.10 -16.50 -7.95
CA ASP A 28 27.99 -17.42 -7.76
C ASP A 28 26.67 -16.64 -7.60
N ILE A 29 26.51 -15.58 -8.38
CA ILE A 29 25.23 -14.88 -8.55
C ILE A 29 24.72 -15.20 -9.95
N TRP A 30 23.45 -15.58 -10.02
CA TRP A 30 22.83 -16.32 -11.11
C TRP A 30 21.95 -15.33 -11.88
N CYS A 31 21.74 -15.55 -13.17
CA CYS A 31 20.92 -14.63 -13.98
C CYS A 31 19.41 -14.84 -13.79
N GLY A 32 18.99 -15.97 -13.23
CA GLY A 32 17.59 -16.34 -12.98
C GLY A 32 16.81 -16.80 -14.21
N SER A 33 17.48 -16.88 -15.38
CA SER A 33 16.88 -17.23 -16.67
C SER A 33 16.94 -18.73 -16.95
N GLU A 34 15.81 -19.29 -17.38
CA GLU A 34 15.70 -20.64 -17.92
C GLU A 34 16.51 -20.84 -19.21
N ALA A 35 16.74 -19.78 -20.00
CA ALA A 35 17.52 -19.84 -21.23
C ALA A 35 19.03 -19.98 -20.99
N CYS A 36 19.50 -19.81 -19.75
CA CYS A 36 20.92 -19.79 -19.44
C CYS A 36 21.48 -21.20 -19.11
N ASP A 37 22.42 -21.66 -19.93
CA ASP A 37 23.14 -22.92 -19.71
C ASP A 37 24.42 -22.76 -18.86
N GLN A 38 24.85 -21.53 -18.57
CA GLN A 38 26.12 -21.25 -17.87
C GLN A 38 25.95 -21.19 -16.35
N CYS A 39 24.82 -20.62 -15.89
CA CYS A 39 24.51 -20.52 -14.48
C CYS A 39 23.87 -21.82 -13.99
N ARG A 40 24.61 -22.66 -13.27
CA ARG A 40 24.27 -23.19 -11.93
C ARG A 40 22.87 -23.76 -11.52
N GLN A 41 21.72 -23.33 -12.04
CA GLN A 41 20.44 -23.06 -11.32
C GLN A 41 19.82 -24.21 -10.49
N GLU A 42 19.47 -23.94 -9.21
CA GLU A 42 18.57 -24.78 -8.38
C GLU A 42 17.09 -24.46 -8.66
N SER A 43 16.78 -23.23 -9.08
CA SER A 43 15.44 -22.78 -9.48
C SER A 43 15.52 -21.61 -10.47
N THR A 44 14.80 -21.70 -11.58
CA THR A 44 14.67 -20.64 -12.60
C THR A 44 13.40 -19.84 -12.34
N VAL A 45 13.47 -18.50 -12.43
CA VAL A 45 12.30 -17.61 -12.20
C VAL A 45 11.82 -16.99 -13.51
N LEU A 46 12.75 -16.59 -14.40
CA LEU A 46 12.43 -15.99 -15.69
C LEU A 46 12.27 -17.10 -16.74
N GLN A 47 11.16 -17.06 -17.47
CA GLN A 47 10.83 -18.07 -18.49
C GLN A 47 11.43 -17.73 -19.85
N ARG A 48 11.76 -18.75 -20.66
CA ARG A 48 12.31 -18.52 -22.01
C ARG A 48 11.26 -18.03 -23.01
N GLU A 49 10.04 -18.56 -22.94
CA GLU A 49 9.01 -18.41 -23.98
C GLU A 49 7.94 -17.36 -23.66
N ALA A 50 7.90 -16.83 -22.44
CA ALA A 50 6.95 -15.78 -22.09
C ALA A 50 7.25 -14.51 -22.89
N CYS A 51 6.39 -14.25 -23.88
CA CYS A 51 6.50 -13.15 -24.83
C CYS A 51 5.41 -12.11 -24.55
N ILE A 52 5.84 -10.88 -24.28
CA ILE A 52 4.94 -9.73 -24.27
C ILE A 52 4.80 -9.28 -25.73
N GLU A 53 3.64 -9.48 -26.35
CA GLU A 53 3.43 -9.13 -27.75
C GLU A 53 3.48 -7.60 -27.95
N SER A 54 4.53 -7.13 -28.62
CA SER A 54 4.77 -5.73 -28.92
C SER A 54 5.12 -5.53 -30.39
N ASN A 55 4.58 -4.47 -31.00
CA ASN A 55 4.95 -4.01 -32.34
C ASN A 55 6.40 -3.49 -32.39
N LEU A 56 6.94 -3.03 -31.26
CA LEU A 56 8.32 -2.53 -31.16
C LEU A 56 9.31 -3.67 -30.90
N CYS A 57 8.89 -4.69 -30.16
CA CYS A 57 9.71 -5.85 -29.79
C CYS A 57 8.94 -7.14 -30.12
N SER A 58 9.05 -7.62 -31.36
CA SER A 58 8.41 -8.85 -31.83
C SER A 58 9.13 -10.14 -31.43
N PHE A 59 10.10 -10.05 -30.51
CA PHE A 59 10.95 -11.15 -30.05
C PHE A 59 10.77 -11.38 -28.54
N SER A 60 11.06 -12.59 -28.06
CA SER A 60 11.10 -12.87 -26.62
C SER A 60 12.11 -11.97 -25.91
N HIS A 61 11.71 -11.33 -24.83
CA HIS A 61 12.55 -10.37 -24.13
C HIS A 61 12.29 -10.29 -22.62
N TYR A 62 13.33 -9.87 -21.89
CA TYR A 62 13.31 -9.54 -20.47
C TYR A 62 13.33 -8.03 -20.27
N LEU A 63 12.52 -7.55 -19.33
CA LEU A 63 12.43 -6.13 -19.00
C LEU A 63 13.34 -5.78 -17.83
N VAL A 64 14.09 -4.69 -17.95
CA VAL A 64 14.85 -4.10 -16.84
C VAL A 64 14.37 -2.67 -16.65
N PRO A 65 13.55 -2.38 -15.63
CA PRO A 65 13.14 -1.02 -15.36
C PRO A 65 14.24 -0.25 -14.61
N ASP A 66 14.38 1.02 -14.95
CA ASP A 66 15.17 1.96 -14.16
C ASP A 66 14.45 2.36 -12.85
N THR A 67 15.14 3.14 -12.00
CA THR A 67 14.56 3.61 -10.73
C THR A 67 13.32 4.49 -10.93
N ASN A 68 13.30 5.36 -11.94
CA ASN A 68 12.22 6.33 -12.13
C ASN A 68 10.95 5.67 -12.67
N VAL A 69 11.11 4.69 -13.55
CA VAL A 69 10.04 3.82 -14.04
C VAL A 69 9.37 3.13 -12.86
N VAL A 70 10.13 2.50 -11.97
CA VAL A 70 9.54 1.84 -10.79
C VAL A 70 8.84 2.84 -9.87
N LEU A 71 9.39 4.05 -9.68
CA LEU A 71 8.80 5.04 -8.77
C LEU A 71 7.52 5.67 -9.29
N HIS A 72 7.43 5.88 -10.60
CA HIS A 72 6.36 6.67 -11.21
C HIS A 72 5.36 5.81 -12.00
N GLN A 73 5.74 4.60 -12.40
CA GLN A 73 4.94 3.71 -13.26
C GLN A 73 4.76 2.33 -12.62
N ILE A 74 4.71 2.25 -11.29
CA ILE A 74 4.50 0.98 -10.58
C ILE A 74 3.15 0.35 -10.94
N ASP A 75 2.10 1.15 -11.17
CA ASP A 75 0.77 0.68 -11.57
C ASP A 75 0.76 0.01 -12.95
N VAL A 76 1.68 0.41 -13.84
CA VAL A 76 1.93 -0.28 -15.12
C VAL A 76 2.64 -1.61 -14.89
N LEU A 77 3.66 -1.63 -14.01
CA LEU A 77 4.37 -2.87 -13.68
C LEU A 77 3.51 -3.87 -12.92
N GLU A 78 2.45 -3.43 -12.24
CA GLU A 78 1.47 -4.30 -11.58
C GLU A 78 0.44 -4.90 -12.56
N ASP A 79 0.37 -4.45 -13.81
CA ASP A 79 -0.56 -5.04 -14.77
C ASP A 79 -0.14 -6.48 -15.15
N PRO A 80 -1.06 -7.48 -15.12
CA PRO A 80 -0.74 -8.88 -15.42
C PRO A 80 -0.08 -9.14 -16.78
N VAL A 81 -0.24 -8.24 -17.76
CA VAL A 81 0.42 -8.35 -19.07
C VAL A 81 1.94 -8.21 -18.94
N ILE A 82 2.43 -7.50 -17.92
CA ILE A 82 3.86 -7.33 -17.67
C ILE A 82 4.38 -8.52 -16.86
N CYS A 83 5.17 -9.37 -17.50
CA CYS A 83 5.88 -10.50 -16.90
C CYS A 83 7.38 -10.44 -17.25
N ASN A 84 8.17 -11.37 -16.71
CA ASN A 84 9.59 -11.55 -17.09
C ASN A 84 10.46 -10.29 -16.85
N VAL A 85 10.38 -9.77 -15.62
CA VAL A 85 11.05 -8.52 -15.23
C VAL A 85 12.26 -8.79 -14.32
N VAL A 86 13.41 -8.21 -14.66
CA VAL A 86 14.63 -8.25 -13.84
C VAL A 86 14.78 -6.94 -13.06
N ILE A 87 14.63 -7.04 -11.75
CA ILE A 87 14.82 -5.94 -10.81
C ILE A 87 16.25 -5.96 -10.29
N LEU A 88 17.02 -4.92 -10.61
CA LEU A 88 18.39 -4.77 -10.11
C LEU A 88 18.40 -4.38 -8.63
N GLN A 89 19.38 -4.90 -7.87
CA GLN A 89 19.56 -4.56 -6.46
C GLN A 89 19.80 -3.05 -6.25
N THR A 90 20.46 -2.37 -7.19
CA THR A 90 20.61 -0.90 -7.17
C THR A 90 19.27 -0.18 -7.20
N VAL A 91 18.39 -0.55 -8.14
CA VAL A 91 17.03 -0.01 -8.29
C VAL A 91 16.22 -0.29 -7.01
N LEU A 92 16.23 -1.53 -6.55
CA LEU A 92 15.51 -1.97 -5.36
C LEU A 92 15.93 -1.19 -4.09
N GLN A 93 17.24 -0.92 -3.91
CA GLN A 93 17.75 -0.11 -2.79
C GLN A 93 17.37 1.36 -2.90
N GLU A 94 17.40 1.93 -4.11
CA GLU A 94 17.06 3.33 -4.32
C GLU A 94 15.57 3.58 -4.10
N VAL A 95 14.71 2.70 -4.62
CA VAL A 95 13.25 2.73 -4.38
C VAL A 95 12.96 2.61 -2.89
N ARG A 96 13.64 1.71 -2.15
CA ARG A 96 13.51 1.61 -0.69
C ARG A 96 13.79 2.92 0.05
N HIS A 97 14.79 3.68 -0.41
CA HIS A 97 15.17 4.95 0.22
C HIS A 97 14.26 6.12 -0.19
N ARG A 98 13.74 6.10 -1.42
CA ARG A 98 12.87 7.17 -1.94
C ARG A 98 11.40 6.98 -1.56
N SER A 99 10.87 5.76 -1.62
CA SER A 99 9.47 5.43 -1.34
C SER A 99 9.31 4.04 -0.74
N ALA A 100 9.12 3.98 0.58
CA ALA A 100 8.83 2.72 1.28
C ALA A 100 7.54 2.02 0.80
N PRO A 101 6.44 2.72 0.46
CA PRO A 101 5.25 2.10 -0.10
C PRO A 101 5.50 1.40 -1.44
N VAL A 102 6.17 2.08 -2.39
CA VAL A 102 6.50 1.49 -3.71
C VAL A 102 7.45 0.30 -3.54
N TYR A 103 8.39 0.38 -2.59
CA TYR A 103 9.26 -0.75 -2.27
C TYR A 103 8.49 -1.97 -1.74
N LYS A 104 7.44 -1.77 -0.94
CA LYS A 104 6.57 -2.86 -0.47
C LYS A 104 5.83 -3.49 -1.65
N ARG A 105 5.16 -2.67 -2.47
CA ARG A 105 4.46 -3.11 -3.70
C ARG A 105 5.37 -3.91 -4.64
N LEU A 106 6.56 -3.39 -4.92
CA LEU A 106 7.56 -4.09 -5.74
C LEU A 106 8.01 -5.41 -5.12
N LYS A 107 8.15 -5.47 -3.78
CA LYS A 107 8.46 -6.72 -3.09
C LYS A 107 7.33 -7.72 -3.23
N ASP A 108 6.09 -7.29 -3.07
CA ASP A 108 4.93 -8.17 -3.18
C ASP A 108 4.89 -8.79 -4.60
N LEU A 109 5.13 -7.98 -5.65
CA LEU A 109 5.31 -8.46 -7.04
C LEU A 109 6.44 -9.49 -7.20
N ILE A 110 7.57 -9.31 -6.52
CA ILE A 110 8.69 -10.28 -6.56
C ILE A 110 8.31 -11.62 -5.90
N HIS A 111 7.37 -11.64 -4.95
CA HIS A 111 6.92 -12.88 -4.31
C HIS A 111 5.78 -13.58 -5.08
N GLU A 112 5.22 -12.93 -6.10
CA GLU A 112 4.23 -13.54 -7.00
C GLU A 112 4.93 -14.38 -8.07
N GLU A 113 4.93 -15.71 -7.90
CA GLU A 113 5.65 -16.65 -8.79
C GLU A 113 5.16 -16.60 -10.25
N GLU A 114 3.85 -16.36 -10.46
CA GLU A 114 3.21 -16.27 -11.79
C GLU A 114 3.68 -15.05 -12.61
N ARG A 115 4.23 -14.02 -11.95
CA ARG A 115 4.66 -12.77 -12.62
C ARG A 115 6.08 -12.84 -13.15
N HIS A 116 6.88 -13.79 -12.68
CA HIS A 116 8.29 -13.99 -13.06
C HIS A 116 9.16 -12.74 -12.83
N PHE A 117 9.04 -12.13 -11.64
CA PHE A 117 9.91 -11.02 -11.23
C PHE A 117 11.17 -11.55 -10.53
N TYR A 118 12.34 -11.29 -11.09
CA TYR A 118 13.61 -11.75 -10.55
C TYR A 118 14.46 -10.60 -9.99
N THR A 119 15.03 -10.78 -8.80
CA THR A 119 15.96 -9.80 -8.23
C THR A 119 17.41 -10.18 -8.52
N PHE A 120 18.10 -9.38 -9.34
CA PHE A 120 19.51 -9.59 -9.65
C PHE A 120 20.43 -8.73 -8.76
N THR A 121 21.37 -9.37 -8.07
CA THR A 121 22.27 -8.72 -7.09
C THR A 121 23.52 -8.12 -7.75
N ASN A 122 23.31 -7.16 -8.65
CA ASN A 122 24.36 -6.50 -9.42
C ASN A 122 25.46 -5.83 -8.58
N GLU A 123 25.15 -5.33 -7.37
CA GLU A 123 26.19 -4.76 -6.51
C GLU A 123 27.19 -5.81 -6.02
N HIS A 124 26.77 -7.06 -5.82
CA HIS A 124 27.65 -8.11 -5.31
C HIS A 124 28.21 -9.00 -6.41
N HIS A 125 27.85 -8.80 -7.67
CA HIS A 125 28.34 -9.61 -8.78
C HIS A 125 29.64 -9.03 -9.35
N ARG A 126 30.66 -9.88 -9.53
CA ARG A 126 32.03 -9.45 -9.89
C ARG A 126 32.10 -8.63 -11.18
N GLU A 127 31.31 -8.98 -12.18
CA GLU A 127 31.43 -8.40 -13.53
C GLU A 127 30.51 -7.19 -13.73
N THR A 128 29.49 -7.03 -12.89
CA THR A 128 28.51 -5.94 -13.00
C THR A 128 28.72 -4.86 -11.94
N PHE A 129 29.52 -5.14 -10.91
CA PHE A 129 29.89 -4.16 -9.91
C PHE A 129 30.76 -3.05 -10.49
N ILE A 130 30.38 -1.81 -10.19
CA ILE A 130 31.14 -0.62 -10.56
C ILE A 130 31.47 0.27 -9.36
N GLU A 131 32.66 0.86 -9.40
CA GLU A 131 33.09 1.87 -8.44
C GLU A 131 32.66 3.27 -8.88
N ARG A 132 32.48 4.17 -7.91
CA ARG A 132 32.12 5.57 -8.18
C ARG A 132 33.34 6.31 -8.71
N GLU A 133 33.16 7.01 -9.82
CA GLU A 133 34.23 7.81 -10.42
C GLU A 133 34.41 9.16 -9.69
N PRO A 134 35.61 9.76 -9.71
CA PRO A 134 35.85 11.07 -9.11
C PRO A 134 34.95 12.13 -9.75
N GLY A 135 34.14 12.82 -8.93
CA GLY A 135 33.23 13.87 -9.40
C GLY A 135 31.85 13.40 -9.88
N GLU A 136 31.65 12.09 -10.06
CA GLU A 136 30.36 11.49 -10.44
C GLU A 136 29.34 11.61 -9.30
N SER A 137 28.08 11.94 -9.58
CA SER A 137 27.03 11.94 -8.55
C SER A 137 26.63 10.50 -8.17
N ALA A 138 25.89 10.34 -7.07
CA ALA A 138 25.38 9.01 -6.71
C ALA A 138 24.33 8.49 -7.71
N ASN A 139 23.57 9.41 -8.33
CA ASN A 139 22.55 9.08 -9.32
C ASN A 139 23.21 8.58 -10.61
N ASP A 140 24.17 9.34 -11.15
CA ASP A 140 24.87 8.99 -12.39
C ASP A 140 25.57 7.62 -12.28
N ARG A 141 26.13 7.33 -11.09
CA ARG A 141 26.73 6.03 -10.80
C ARG A 141 25.68 4.91 -10.82
N ASN A 142 24.50 5.13 -10.24
CA ASN A 142 23.45 4.12 -10.25
C ASN A 142 22.95 3.86 -11.67
N ASP A 143 22.76 4.92 -12.48
CA ASP A 143 22.38 4.80 -13.89
C ASP A 143 23.44 4.03 -14.69
N ARG A 144 24.72 4.30 -14.44
CA ARG A 144 25.82 3.53 -15.02
C ARG A 144 25.81 2.07 -14.58
N ALA A 145 25.49 1.77 -13.32
CA ALA A 145 25.39 0.40 -12.81
C ALA A 145 24.25 -0.37 -13.50
N ILE A 146 23.12 0.30 -13.76
CA ILE A 146 21.99 -0.27 -14.50
C ILE A 146 22.42 -0.59 -15.94
N ARG A 147 23.08 0.35 -16.62
CA ARG A 147 23.59 0.14 -17.99
C ARG A 147 24.60 -1.00 -18.09
N VAL A 148 25.51 -1.12 -17.11
CA VAL A 148 26.51 -2.21 -17.07
C VAL A 148 25.84 -3.55 -16.84
N ALA A 149 24.88 -3.63 -15.91
CA ALA A 149 24.11 -4.86 -15.71
C ALA A 149 23.30 -5.24 -16.95
N ALA A 150 22.68 -4.26 -17.62
CA ALA A 150 21.94 -4.49 -18.86
C ALA A 150 22.86 -5.03 -19.97
N LYS A 151 24.02 -4.40 -20.15
CA LYS A 151 25.03 -4.86 -21.11
C LYS A 151 25.49 -6.30 -20.79
N TRP A 152 25.75 -6.61 -19.52
CA TRP A 152 26.15 -7.94 -19.10
C TRP A 152 25.08 -8.99 -19.44
N TYR A 153 23.80 -8.72 -19.16
CA TYR A 153 22.71 -9.63 -19.54
C TYR A 153 22.63 -9.84 -21.05
N SER A 154 22.80 -8.79 -21.86
CA SER A 154 22.82 -8.92 -23.32
C SER A 154 24.00 -9.73 -23.85
N GLU A 155 25.17 -9.64 -23.22
CA GLU A 155 26.35 -10.44 -23.59
C GLU A 155 26.26 -11.88 -23.05
N HIS A 156 25.63 -12.08 -21.90
CA HIS A 156 25.44 -13.37 -21.25
C HIS A 156 24.38 -14.23 -21.95
N LEU A 157 23.30 -13.60 -22.43
CA LEU A 157 22.21 -14.22 -23.20
C LEU A 157 22.35 -13.88 -24.70
N ALA A 158 23.50 -14.24 -25.27
CA ALA A 158 23.85 -13.85 -26.64
C ALA A 158 23.43 -14.85 -27.73
N LYS A 159 22.78 -15.98 -27.39
CA LYS A 159 22.36 -16.94 -28.42
C LYS A 159 21.15 -16.38 -29.19
N PRO A 160 20.98 -16.74 -30.48
CA PRO A 160 19.87 -16.24 -31.30
C PRO A 160 18.48 -16.57 -30.73
N ASP A 161 18.35 -17.72 -30.05
CA ASP A 161 17.10 -18.22 -29.46
C ASP A 161 16.92 -17.78 -27.99
N ASP A 162 17.84 -16.98 -27.45
CA ASP A 162 17.73 -16.47 -26.09
C ASP A 162 16.91 -15.18 -26.04
N PRO A 163 16.16 -14.95 -24.94
CA PRO A 163 15.43 -13.71 -24.76
C PRO A 163 16.36 -12.50 -24.74
N LYS A 164 16.03 -11.46 -25.50
CA LYS A 164 16.79 -10.21 -25.52
C LYS A 164 16.46 -9.36 -24.29
N LEU A 165 17.35 -8.46 -23.92
CA LEU A 165 17.10 -7.54 -22.82
C LEU A 165 16.60 -6.18 -23.33
N VAL A 166 15.54 -5.66 -22.72
CA VAL A 166 15.01 -4.31 -22.97
C VAL A 166 15.09 -3.49 -21.68
N LEU A 167 15.92 -2.44 -21.70
CA LEU A 167 16.01 -1.46 -20.61
C LEU A 167 14.89 -0.42 -20.77
N LEU A 168 14.00 -0.33 -19.79
CA LEU A 168 12.95 0.69 -19.71
C LEU A 168 13.45 1.87 -18.88
N THR A 169 13.46 3.06 -19.47
CA THR A 169 13.94 4.27 -18.81
C THR A 169 13.09 5.48 -19.11
N ASN A 170 13.00 6.40 -18.14
CA ASN A 170 12.42 7.74 -18.34
C ASN A 170 13.51 8.83 -18.44
N ASP A 171 14.78 8.47 -18.34
CA ASP A 171 15.88 9.43 -18.37
C ASP A 171 16.35 9.69 -19.81
N VAL A 172 16.33 10.96 -20.20
CA VAL A 172 16.82 11.48 -21.50
C VAL A 172 18.26 11.05 -21.77
N ALA A 173 19.11 10.97 -20.74
CA ALA A 173 20.51 10.56 -20.89
C ALA A 173 20.67 9.08 -21.29
N ASN A 174 19.69 8.24 -20.97
CA ASN A 174 19.70 6.81 -21.30
C ASN A 174 19.02 6.49 -22.64
N LYS A 175 18.26 7.43 -23.23
CA LYS A 175 17.45 7.24 -24.45
C LYS A 175 18.24 6.77 -25.68
N GLN A 176 19.56 7.01 -25.76
CA GLN A 176 20.35 6.62 -26.93
C GLN A 176 20.53 5.10 -27.09
N LYS A 177 20.31 4.30 -26.03
CA LYS A 177 20.52 2.83 -26.03
C LYS A 177 19.40 2.06 -25.33
N ALA A 178 18.31 2.71 -24.96
CA ALA A 178 17.23 2.17 -24.15
C ALA A 178 15.87 2.60 -24.73
N GLN A 179 14.82 1.87 -24.38
CA GLN A 179 13.46 2.18 -24.82
C GLN A 179 12.75 3.02 -23.75
N GLU A 180 12.04 4.06 -24.18
CA GLU A 180 11.18 4.84 -23.27
C GLU A 180 9.94 4.01 -22.89
N ILE A 181 9.53 4.03 -21.62
CA ILE A 181 8.39 3.21 -21.18
C ILE A 181 7.10 3.60 -21.90
N GLU A 182 6.89 4.89 -22.15
CA GLU A 182 5.71 5.37 -22.86
C GLU A 182 5.65 4.82 -24.29
N GLU A 183 6.79 4.81 -24.99
CA GLU A 183 6.89 4.21 -26.32
C GLU A 183 6.67 2.70 -26.26
N TYR A 184 7.30 2.01 -25.30
CA TYR A 184 7.15 0.57 -25.12
C TYR A 184 5.68 0.18 -24.89
N VAL A 185 4.99 0.86 -23.97
CA VAL A 185 3.58 0.62 -23.65
C VAL A 185 2.67 0.92 -24.84
N LYS A 186 2.90 2.03 -25.56
CA LYS A 186 2.16 2.34 -26.80
C LYS A 186 2.40 1.32 -27.91
N GLY A 187 3.54 0.63 -27.89
CA GLY A 187 3.88 -0.42 -28.84
C GLY A 187 3.25 -1.78 -28.54
N LEU A 188 2.69 -2.00 -27.34
CA LEU A 188 2.08 -3.27 -26.97
C LEU A 188 0.84 -3.56 -27.82
N ILE A 189 0.77 -4.77 -28.39
CA ILE A 189 -0.35 -5.22 -29.24
C ILE A 189 -1.51 -5.67 -28.36
N ALA A 190 -1.18 -6.36 -27.26
CA ALA A 190 -2.15 -7.06 -26.44
C ALA A 190 -3.10 -6.15 -25.64
N ASN A 191 -2.75 -4.88 -25.41
CA ASN A 191 -3.56 -4.04 -24.54
C ASN A 191 -3.37 -2.52 -24.77
N PRO A 192 -4.13 -1.88 -25.68
CA PRO A 192 -4.06 -0.42 -25.86
C PRO A 192 -4.58 0.36 -24.65
N GLU A 193 -5.24 -0.31 -23.69
CA GLU A 193 -5.77 0.29 -22.46
C GLU A 193 -4.68 0.59 -21.42
N LEU A 194 -3.52 -0.06 -21.54
CA LEU A 194 -2.38 0.10 -20.64
C LEU A 194 -1.77 1.52 -20.72
N VAL A 195 -1.98 2.22 -21.84
CA VAL A 195 -1.57 3.62 -22.04
C VAL A 195 -2.27 4.55 -21.04
N ASP A 196 -3.52 4.28 -20.69
CA ASP A 196 -4.29 5.11 -19.75
C ASP A 196 -3.78 4.95 -18.30
N ARG A 197 -2.93 3.94 -18.03
CA ARG A 197 -2.25 3.72 -16.75
C ARG A 197 -0.89 4.40 -16.62
N LEU A 198 -0.42 5.07 -17.67
CA LEU A 198 0.82 5.81 -17.59
C LEU A 198 0.62 7.09 -16.75
N ALA A 199 1.40 7.22 -15.68
CA ALA A 199 1.47 8.46 -14.91
C ALA A 199 2.03 9.59 -15.79
N LEU A 200 1.44 10.78 -15.68
CA LEU A 200 1.91 11.97 -16.40
C LEU A 200 3.20 12.50 -15.77
N SER A 201 4.21 12.82 -16.59
CA SER A 201 5.44 13.42 -16.09
C SER A 201 5.18 14.88 -15.71
N ASN A 202 5.77 15.35 -14.59
CA ASN A 202 5.66 16.77 -14.20
C ASN A 202 6.32 17.74 -15.22
N ASP A 203 7.09 17.21 -16.17
CA ASP A 203 7.84 17.97 -17.16
C ASP A 203 7.17 18.02 -18.55
N ASP A 204 5.99 17.42 -18.73
CA ASP A 204 5.15 17.60 -19.92
C ASP A 204 4.57 19.03 -19.96
N LYS A 205 5.45 19.98 -20.22
CA LYS A 205 5.21 21.41 -20.43
C LYS A 205 4.63 21.68 -21.82
N ASN A 206 3.70 20.85 -22.29
CA ASN A 206 2.99 21.15 -23.51
C ASN A 206 1.74 22.00 -23.20
N ASP A 207 1.96 23.30 -23.40
CA ASP A 207 1.00 24.32 -23.85
C ASP A 207 -0.22 24.62 -22.98
N ILE A 208 -0.04 25.50 -21.98
CA ILE A 208 -0.92 26.68 -21.77
C ILE A 208 -0.07 27.86 -21.29
N ALA A 209 0.43 28.65 -22.23
CA ALA A 209 1.20 29.88 -21.99
C ALA A 209 0.36 31.07 -21.47
N SER A 210 -0.60 30.85 -20.56
CA SER A 210 -1.41 31.97 -20.00
C SER A 210 -2.03 31.77 -18.60
N SER A 211 -1.57 30.82 -17.78
CA SER A 211 -2.19 30.58 -16.47
C SER A 211 -1.62 31.47 -15.35
N ARG A 212 -2.48 32.35 -14.81
CA ARG A 212 -2.26 33.07 -13.55
C ARG A 212 -1.91 32.05 -12.46
N VAL A 213 -0.73 32.15 -11.84
CA VAL A 213 -0.29 31.22 -10.76
C VAL A 213 -1.37 31.16 -9.68
N LEU A 214 -2.01 30.00 -9.53
CA LEU A 214 -3.15 29.80 -8.62
C LEU A 214 -2.70 29.52 -7.19
N PHE A 215 -1.58 28.82 -7.03
CA PHE A 215 -1.07 28.41 -5.74
C PHE A 215 0.37 28.88 -5.50
N PRO A 216 0.73 29.23 -4.25
CA PRO A 216 2.11 29.58 -3.91
C PRO A 216 3.05 28.36 -4.01
N GLU A 217 4.34 28.62 -4.25
CA GLU A 217 5.35 27.56 -4.27
C GLU A 217 5.57 26.96 -2.87
N HIS A 218 5.86 25.67 -2.82
CA HIS A 218 6.18 24.99 -1.57
C HIS A 218 7.63 25.29 -1.18
N LEU A 219 7.85 25.60 0.10
CA LEU A 219 9.20 25.76 0.63
C LEU A 219 9.97 24.42 0.58
N PRO A 220 11.29 24.43 0.35
CA PRO A 220 12.08 23.21 0.39
C PRO A 220 12.10 22.62 1.80
N LEU A 221 12.16 21.29 1.89
CA LEU A 221 12.12 20.55 3.15
C LEU A 221 13.15 21.04 4.19
N SER A 222 14.32 21.48 3.75
CA SER A 222 15.36 22.05 4.64
C SER A 222 14.90 23.33 5.35
N ARG A 223 14.21 24.24 4.65
CA ARG A 223 13.63 25.47 5.22
C ARG A 223 12.44 25.15 6.12
N ILE A 224 11.61 24.18 5.72
CA ILE A 224 10.49 23.71 6.54
C ILE A 224 11.01 23.15 7.88
N GLN A 225 12.00 22.24 7.83
CA GLN A 225 12.60 21.65 9.02
C GLN A 225 13.28 22.69 9.92
N ALA A 226 13.98 23.66 9.34
CA ALA A 226 14.55 24.77 10.10
C ALA A 226 13.47 25.60 10.79
N GLY A 227 12.39 25.91 10.09
CA GLY A 227 11.26 26.67 10.63
C GLY A 227 10.46 25.93 11.70
N ILE A 228 10.33 24.60 11.58
CA ILE A 228 9.73 23.76 12.65
C ILE A 228 10.61 23.81 13.90
N LYS A 229 11.94 23.68 13.75
CA LYS A 229 12.88 23.75 14.87
C LYS A 229 12.92 25.11 15.56
N SER A 230 12.77 26.20 14.80
CA SER A 230 12.67 27.55 15.36
C SER A 230 11.27 27.91 15.86
N GLY A 231 10.28 27.02 15.73
CA GLY A 231 8.90 27.26 16.12
C GLY A 231 8.13 28.24 15.22
N SER A 232 8.68 28.62 14.06
CA SER A 232 8.01 29.52 13.11
C SER A 232 6.98 28.80 12.24
N PHE A 233 7.12 27.48 12.07
CA PHE A 233 6.16 26.61 11.41
C PHE A 233 5.71 25.51 12.36
N LEU A 234 4.44 25.13 12.24
CA LEU A 234 3.85 24.01 12.97
C LEU A 234 3.61 22.86 12.01
N GLN A 235 3.93 21.64 12.44
CA GLN A 235 3.66 20.43 11.69
C GLN A 235 2.36 19.80 12.18
N GLY A 236 1.52 19.34 11.26
CA GLY A 236 0.29 18.64 11.62
C GLY A 236 -0.34 17.88 10.47
N THR A 237 -1.42 17.15 10.78
CA THR A 237 -2.18 16.37 9.81
C THR A 237 -3.33 17.20 9.26
N PHE A 238 -3.39 17.32 7.93
CA PHE A 238 -4.43 18.04 7.21
C PHE A 238 -5.72 17.21 7.11
N LYS A 239 -6.84 17.77 7.55
CA LYS A 239 -8.18 17.20 7.38
C LYS A 239 -9.05 18.18 6.61
N ALA A 240 -9.26 17.89 5.32
CA ALA A 240 -10.24 18.58 4.50
C ALA A 240 -11.65 18.43 5.09
N SER A 241 -12.48 19.47 4.95
CA SER A 241 -13.91 19.39 5.26
C SER A 241 -14.65 18.59 4.17
N ARG A 242 -15.66 17.81 4.58
CA ARG A 242 -16.54 17.09 3.65
C ARG A 242 -17.56 18.01 2.97
N ASP A 243 -17.88 19.13 3.61
CA ASP A 243 -18.98 20.01 3.22
C ASP A 243 -18.48 21.28 2.54
N ASN A 244 -17.22 21.67 2.76
CA ASN A 244 -16.65 22.89 2.20
C ASN A 244 -15.20 22.66 1.72
N TYR A 245 -15.01 22.58 0.41
CA TYR A 245 -13.70 22.36 -0.20
C TYR A 245 -12.71 23.53 -0.05
N LEU A 246 -13.17 24.70 0.40
CA LEU A 246 -12.33 25.85 0.71
C LEU A 246 -11.88 25.87 2.17
N GLU A 247 -12.30 24.89 2.98
CA GLU A 247 -11.96 24.81 4.39
C GLU A 247 -11.35 23.48 4.77
N ALA A 248 -10.36 23.55 5.66
CA ALA A 248 -9.75 22.40 6.26
C ALA A 248 -9.27 22.73 7.67
N LYS A 249 -9.07 21.68 8.46
CA LYS A 249 -8.45 21.77 9.79
C LYS A 249 -7.12 21.05 9.78
N VAL A 250 -6.11 21.64 10.41
CA VAL A 250 -4.83 20.98 10.63
C VAL A 250 -4.69 20.68 12.11
N PHE A 251 -4.50 19.40 12.42
CA PHE A 251 -4.29 18.92 13.79
C PHE A 251 -2.79 18.94 14.08
N ILE A 252 -2.37 19.86 14.94
CA ILE A 252 -0.96 19.99 15.32
C ILE A 252 -0.64 18.96 16.41
N GLN A 253 0.33 18.09 16.13
CA GLN A 253 0.87 17.17 17.13
C GLN A 253 1.86 17.95 18.02
N LYS A 254 1.45 18.25 19.25
CA LYS A 254 2.35 18.68 20.32
C LYS A 254 2.54 17.52 21.29
N ASP A 255 3.67 17.52 22.00
CA ASP A 255 4.00 16.49 23.01
C ASP A 255 3.12 16.56 24.28
N GLU A 256 2.16 17.50 24.36
CA GLU A 256 1.19 17.64 25.46
C GLU A 256 -0.23 17.30 24.97
N GLU A 257 -1.03 16.66 25.82
CA GLU A 257 -2.26 15.90 25.53
C GLU A 257 -3.39 16.67 24.80
N ASP A 258 -3.32 17.99 24.70
CA ASP A 258 -4.26 18.82 23.95
C ASP A 258 -3.70 19.26 22.59
N GLY A 259 -4.01 18.49 21.55
CA GLY A 259 -3.70 18.86 20.17
C GLY A 259 -4.40 20.16 19.78
N THR A 260 -3.64 21.15 19.28
CA THR A 260 -4.22 22.42 18.80
C THR A 260 -4.76 22.25 17.38
N GLU A 261 -6.01 22.65 17.13
CA GLU A 261 -6.59 22.74 15.79
C GLU A 261 -6.32 24.12 15.16
N VAL A 262 -5.83 24.13 13.92
CA VAL A 262 -5.66 25.35 13.12
C VAL A 262 -6.58 25.29 11.91
N LEU A 263 -7.40 26.33 11.73
CA LEU A 263 -8.30 26.46 10.58
C LEU A 263 -7.53 27.00 9.37
N ILE A 264 -7.74 26.37 8.21
CA ILE A 264 -7.17 26.81 6.93
C ILE A 264 -8.33 27.13 6.00
N GLN A 265 -8.43 28.38 5.57
CA GLN A 265 -9.50 28.85 4.68
C GLN A 265 -8.92 29.44 3.39
N GLY A 266 -9.55 29.09 2.27
CA GLY A 266 -9.25 29.60 0.95
C GLY A 266 -8.25 28.74 0.18
N LEU A 267 -8.47 28.65 -1.14
CA LEU A 267 -7.71 27.79 -2.05
C LEU A 267 -6.19 28.01 -1.95
N GLN A 268 -5.75 29.27 -1.86
CA GLN A 268 -4.33 29.62 -1.77
C GLN A 268 -3.67 29.16 -0.47
N HIS A 269 -4.41 29.17 0.65
CA HIS A 269 -3.90 28.75 1.96
C HIS A 269 -3.92 27.24 2.14
N LEU A 270 -4.89 26.54 1.53
CA LEU A 270 -4.91 25.07 1.46
C LEU A 270 -3.72 24.52 0.65
N ASN A 271 -3.22 25.30 -0.31
CA ASN A 271 -1.96 25.10 -1.01
C ASN A 271 -1.67 23.64 -1.44
N ARG A 272 -2.58 23.07 -2.23
CA ARG A 272 -2.43 21.74 -2.85
C ARG A 272 -2.25 20.59 -1.84
N ALA A 273 -2.76 20.72 -0.62
CA ALA A 273 -2.83 19.63 0.36
C ALA A 273 -4.04 18.71 0.09
N VAL A 274 -3.88 17.43 0.37
CA VAL A 274 -4.92 16.39 0.26
C VAL A 274 -5.22 15.82 1.64
N HIS A 275 -6.44 15.34 1.86
CA HIS A 275 -6.87 14.75 3.14
C HIS A 275 -5.83 13.73 3.67
N GLN A 276 -5.48 13.85 4.96
CA GLN A 276 -4.43 13.11 5.68
C GLN A 276 -2.97 13.42 5.31
N ASP A 277 -2.69 14.43 4.48
CA ASP A 277 -1.32 14.88 4.26
C ASP A 277 -0.70 15.44 5.56
N VAL A 278 0.60 15.21 5.74
CA VAL A 278 1.37 15.88 6.80
C VAL A 278 1.93 17.19 6.24
N VAL A 279 1.48 18.30 6.79
CA VAL A 279 1.72 19.65 6.25
C VAL A 279 2.47 20.52 7.25
N ALA A 280 3.19 21.50 6.70
CA ALA A 280 3.78 22.59 7.47
C ALA A 280 2.91 23.84 7.35
N VAL A 281 2.45 24.35 8.49
CA VAL A 281 1.55 25.49 8.59
C VAL A 281 2.28 26.69 9.20
N GLN A 282 2.08 27.85 8.60
CA GLN A 282 2.43 29.14 9.18
C GLN A 282 1.15 29.79 9.71
N LEU A 283 1.13 30.16 10.99
CA LEU A 283 0.00 30.90 11.58
C LEU A 283 -0.08 32.30 10.98
N LEU A 284 -1.30 32.73 10.70
CA LEU A 284 -1.58 34.11 10.32
C LEU A 284 -1.62 35.02 11.55
N PRO A 285 -1.44 36.34 11.38
CA PRO A 285 -1.65 37.31 12.45
C PRO A 285 -3.05 37.15 13.06
N ARG A 286 -3.20 37.42 14.37
CA ARG A 286 -4.49 37.30 15.08
C ARG A 286 -5.63 38.10 14.44
N SER A 287 -5.31 39.20 13.76
CA SER A 287 -6.29 40.01 13.01
C SER A 287 -6.90 39.31 11.79
N GLN A 288 -6.38 38.15 11.40
CA GLN A 288 -6.87 37.33 10.28
C GLN A 288 -7.42 35.98 10.77
N TRP A 289 -7.58 35.82 12.08
CA TRP A 289 -8.28 34.67 12.64
C TRP A 289 -9.76 34.76 12.28
N ALA A 290 -10.37 33.60 12.09
CA ALA A 290 -11.69 33.50 11.53
C ALA A 290 -12.44 32.33 12.17
N ALA A 291 -13.77 32.47 12.19
CA ALA A 291 -14.65 31.38 12.53
C ALA A 291 -14.84 30.44 11.33
N PRO A 292 -15.12 29.15 11.56
CA PRO A 292 -15.57 28.23 10.51
C PRO A 292 -16.79 28.79 9.77
N SER A 293 -16.84 28.59 8.45
CA SER A 293 -17.99 29.01 7.67
C SER A 293 -19.19 28.08 7.90
N SER A 294 -20.38 28.65 8.04
CA SER A 294 -21.64 27.89 8.04
C SER A 294 -22.07 27.43 6.64
N VAL A 295 -21.34 27.84 5.59
CA VAL A 295 -21.70 27.57 4.19
C VAL A 295 -21.21 26.19 3.75
N MET A 296 -22.14 25.34 3.32
CA MET A 296 -21.83 24.10 2.59
C MET A 296 -21.56 24.42 1.12
N LEU A 297 -20.30 24.28 0.70
CA LEU A 297 -19.86 24.48 -0.68
C LEU A 297 -19.54 23.12 -1.33
N GLN A 298 -20.40 22.68 -2.26
CA GLN A 298 -20.13 21.53 -3.11
C GLN A 298 -19.56 21.98 -4.47
N ASP A 299 -18.72 21.15 -5.09
CA ASP A 299 -18.06 21.42 -6.38
C ASP A 299 -19.04 21.37 -7.60
N VAL A 300 -20.35 21.36 -7.34
CA VAL A 300 -21.47 21.33 -8.31
C VAL A 300 -22.53 22.38 -7.93
N GLY A 301 -22.22 23.66 -8.16
CA GLY A 301 -23.24 24.72 -8.34
C GLY A 301 -23.90 25.36 -7.10
N SER A 302 -23.92 26.70 -7.15
CA SER A 302 -24.71 27.71 -6.43
C SER A 302 -24.80 27.67 -4.90
N ALA A 303 -24.19 28.69 -4.28
CA ALA A 303 -24.41 29.09 -2.90
C ALA A 303 -25.89 29.37 -2.61
N LYS A 304 -26.39 28.91 -1.46
CA LYS A 304 -27.66 29.33 -0.87
C LYS A 304 -27.41 29.91 0.52
N ASP A 305 -28.25 30.90 0.82
CA ASP A 305 -28.14 31.94 1.84
C ASP A 305 -28.11 31.48 3.32
N ASP A 306 -27.58 32.40 4.12
CA ASP A 306 -27.09 32.31 5.50
C ASP A 306 -28.08 31.92 6.60
N THR A 307 -27.57 31.19 7.59
CA THR A 307 -27.84 31.43 9.01
C THR A 307 -26.52 31.48 9.77
N THR A 308 -26.16 32.64 10.30
CA THR A 308 -24.94 32.85 11.09
C THR A 308 -25.18 32.42 12.54
N THR A 309 -24.52 31.35 12.96
CA THR A 309 -24.30 31.05 14.38
C THR A 309 -22.93 31.62 14.75
N GLU A 310 -22.86 32.41 15.82
CA GLU A 310 -21.62 33.02 16.30
C GLU A 310 -20.68 31.95 16.86
N GLU A 311 -19.86 31.33 16.00
CA GLU A 311 -18.76 30.48 16.43
C GLU A 311 -17.56 31.33 16.88
N GLU A 312 -16.87 30.90 17.94
CA GLU A 312 -15.65 31.55 18.44
C GLU A 312 -14.54 31.58 17.37
N GLU A 313 -13.80 32.70 17.29
CA GLU A 313 -12.66 32.87 16.38
C GLU A 313 -11.57 31.82 16.67
N LYS A 314 -11.20 31.03 15.66
CA LYS A 314 -10.18 29.99 15.79
C LYS A 314 -8.86 30.45 15.16
N PRO A 315 -7.72 29.94 15.62
CA PRO A 315 -6.42 30.22 15.00
C PRO A 315 -6.43 29.83 13.51
N THR A 316 -6.12 30.78 12.63
CA THR A 316 -6.01 30.53 11.19
C THR A 316 -4.56 30.44 10.73
N GLY A 317 -4.34 29.65 9.68
CA GLY A 317 -3.02 29.44 9.10
C GLY A 317 -3.03 29.28 7.59
N LYS A 318 -1.82 29.23 7.02
CA LYS A 318 -1.60 28.86 5.62
C LYS A 318 -0.56 27.76 5.51
N ILE A 319 -0.75 26.87 4.55
CA ILE A 319 0.16 25.77 4.28
C ILE A 319 1.32 26.28 3.43
N VAL A 320 2.55 26.13 3.93
CA VAL A 320 3.77 26.60 3.26
C VAL A 320 4.51 25.47 2.54
N GLY A 321 4.15 24.22 2.82
CA GLY A 321 4.69 23.05 2.15
C GLY A 321 4.19 21.75 2.78
N ILE A 322 4.51 20.65 2.11
CA ILE A 322 4.00 19.34 2.45
C ILE A 322 5.18 18.44 2.80
N ILE A 323 5.16 17.90 4.00
CA ILE A 323 6.25 17.12 4.59
C ILE A 323 6.15 15.67 4.13
N LYS A 324 4.93 15.13 4.13
CA LYS A 324 4.64 13.77 3.69
C LYS A 324 3.27 13.73 3.02
N ARG A 325 3.22 13.24 1.78
CA ARG A 325 1.98 12.95 1.06
C ARG A 325 1.38 11.64 1.55
N ASN A 326 0.05 11.58 1.61
CA ASN A 326 -0.70 10.37 1.92
C ASN A 326 -1.64 10.00 0.76
N TRP A 327 -1.13 10.07 -0.46
CA TRP A 327 -1.88 9.67 -1.65
C TRP A 327 -2.03 8.15 -1.70
N ARG A 328 -3.24 7.73 -2.07
CA ARG A 328 -3.59 6.36 -2.40
C ARG A 328 -4.38 6.37 -3.71
N PRO A 329 -4.58 5.22 -4.35
CA PRO A 329 -5.59 5.11 -5.39
C PRO A 329 -6.97 5.47 -4.81
N PHE A 330 -7.73 6.26 -5.55
CA PHE A 330 -9.08 6.70 -5.18
C PHE A 330 -10.10 6.07 -6.13
N CYS A 331 -11.20 5.57 -5.57
CA CYS A 331 -12.32 5.04 -6.32
C CYS A 331 -13.32 6.17 -6.62
N GLY A 332 -13.99 6.11 -7.76
CA GLY A 332 -14.88 7.19 -8.17
C GLY A 332 -15.45 6.97 -9.57
N MET A 333 -15.86 8.06 -10.20
CA MET A 333 -16.50 8.06 -11.51
C MET A 333 -15.93 9.12 -12.42
N LEU A 334 -15.99 8.87 -13.73
CA LEU A 334 -15.56 9.81 -14.74
C LEU A 334 -16.68 10.82 -15.09
N ASN A 335 -16.37 12.11 -14.96
CA ASN A 335 -17.14 13.19 -15.57
C ASN A 335 -16.53 13.52 -16.92
N ILE A 336 -17.20 13.06 -17.97
CA ILE A 336 -16.77 13.24 -19.35
C ILE A 336 -16.95 14.71 -19.72
N SER A 337 -15.98 15.23 -20.48
CA SER A 337 -16.07 16.57 -21.02
C SER A 337 -17.14 16.60 -22.10
N GLN A 338 -17.89 17.70 -22.22
CA GLN A 338 -18.89 17.83 -23.27
C GLN A 338 -18.26 17.89 -24.68
N ILE A 339 -16.94 18.11 -24.76
CA ILE A 339 -16.16 18.12 -26.00
C ILE A 339 -15.81 16.67 -26.37
N LYS A 340 -16.40 16.16 -27.47
CA LYS A 340 -16.28 14.76 -27.90
C LYS A 340 -14.87 14.28 -28.23
N GLU A 341 -13.97 15.19 -28.62
CA GLU A 341 -12.58 14.88 -29.00
C GLU A 341 -11.57 15.16 -27.87
N SER A 342 -12.02 15.68 -26.72
CA SER A 342 -11.14 15.91 -25.59
C SER A 342 -10.70 14.58 -25.00
N THR A 343 -9.40 14.38 -24.86
CA THR A 343 -8.81 13.27 -24.09
C THR A 343 -8.73 13.58 -22.60
N ARG A 344 -8.88 14.85 -22.22
CA ARG A 344 -8.85 15.33 -20.84
C ARG A 344 -10.24 15.29 -20.22
N HIS A 345 -10.35 14.62 -19.09
CA HIS A 345 -11.60 14.43 -18.36
C HIS A 345 -11.40 14.72 -16.86
N LEU A 346 -12.51 14.94 -16.14
CA LEU A 346 -12.47 15.10 -14.68
C LEU A 346 -12.99 13.83 -14.01
N PHE A 347 -12.17 13.22 -13.17
CA PHE A 347 -12.57 12.16 -12.27
C PHE A 347 -13.11 12.76 -10.97
N THR A 348 -14.26 12.26 -10.51
CA THR A 348 -14.86 12.59 -9.21
C THR A 348 -14.68 11.42 -8.25
N PRO A 349 -13.82 11.55 -7.23
CA PRO A 349 -13.66 10.56 -6.18
C PRO A 349 -14.96 10.32 -5.41
N ALA A 350 -15.11 9.12 -4.85
CA ALA A 350 -16.21 8.75 -3.96
C ALA A 350 -16.12 9.50 -2.61
N ASP A 351 -14.90 9.69 -2.08
CA ASP A 351 -14.65 10.52 -0.91
C ASP A 351 -14.71 12.01 -1.29
N ARG A 352 -15.68 12.72 -0.70
CA ARG A 352 -15.90 14.16 -0.91
C ARG A 352 -14.78 15.04 -0.37
N CYS A 353 -13.94 14.52 0.54
CA CYS A 353 -12.76 15.22 1.03
C CYS A 353 -11.66 15.37 -0.04
N ILE A 354 -11.73 14.59 -1.13
CA ILE A 354 -10.71 14.56 -2.16
C ILE A 354 -11.17 15.44 -3.33
N PRO A 355 -10.32 16.38 -3.80
CA PRO A 355 -10.67 17.19 -4.95
C PRO A 355 -10.80 16.32 -6.19
N ARG A 356 -11.58 16.79 -7.17
CA ARG A 356 -11.62 16.13 -8.47
C ARG A 356 -10.24 16.09 -9.11
N ILE A 357 -9.97 15.02 -9.87
CA ILE A 357 -8.66 14.75 -10.47
C ILE A 357 -8.79 14.86 -11.98
N ARG A 358 -7.84 15.51 -12.65
CA ARG A 358 -7.77 15.52 -14.11
C ARG A 358 -7.08 14.24 -14.58
N ILE A 359 -7.74 13.51 -15.47
CA ILE A 359 -7.16 12.31 -16.11
C ILE A 359 -7.16 12.47 -17.63
N GLU A 360 -6.19 11.83 -18.27
CA GLU A 360 -6.12 11.72 -19.73
C GLU A 360 -6.45 10.28 -20.14
N THR A 361 -7.51 10.07 -20.91
CA THR A 361 -7.93 8.75 -21.39
C THR A 361 -8.61 8.87 -22.74
N ARG A 362 -8.41 7.87 -23.60
CA ARG A 362 -9.14 7.75 -24.89
C ARG A 362 -10.41 6.92 -24.77
N GLN A 363 -10.65 6.31 -23.60
CA GLN A 363 -11.72 5.35 -23.35
C GLN A 363 -12.89 5.96 -22.59
N ALA A 364 -13.04 7.28 -22.61
CA ALA A 364 -14.03 7.98 -21.82
C ALA A 364 -15.47 7.48 -22.04
N SER A 365 -15.80 7.02 -23.26
CA SER A 365 -17.11 6.42 -23.57
C SER A 365 -17.33 5.07 -22.88
N THR A 366 -16.29 4.26 -22.71
CA THR A 366 -16.37 2.93 -22.07
C THR A 366 -16.39 3.05 -20.55
N LEU A 367 -15.58 3.96 -20.02
CA LEU A 367 -15.50 4.25 -18.58
C LEU A 367 -16.73 5.05 -18.08
N ALA A 368 -17.56 5.54 -19.00
CA ALA A 368 -18.80 6.24 -18.69
C ALA A 368 -19.75 5.35 -17.87
N GLY A 369 -20.16 5.80 -16.68
CA GLY A 369 -21.08 5.05 -15.82
C GLY A 369 -20.44 3.85 -15.09
N GLN A 370 -19.13 3.65 -15.24
CA GLN A 370 -18.38 2.68 -14.46
C GLN A 370 -17.75 3.31 -13.22
N ARG A 371 -17.56 2.49 -12.18
CA ARG A 371 -16.67 2.79 -11.07
C ARG A 371 -15.25 2.48 -11.49
N ILE A 372 -14.37 3.48 -11.37
CA ILE A 372 -12.96 3.37 -11.75
C ILE A 372 -12.07 3.80 -10.60
N MET A 373 -10.82 3.36 -10.66
CA MET A 373 -9.77 3.73 -9.72
C MET A 373 -8.75 4.64 -10.41
N VAL A 374 -8.37 5.73 -9.75
CA VAL A 374 -7.42 6.74 -10.25
C VAL A 374 -6.38 7.05 -9.19
N ALA A 375 -5.11 7.12 -9.58
CA ALA A 375 -4.01 7.55 -8.72
C ALA A 375 -3.59 8.99 -9.06
N ILE A 376 -3.19 9.76 -8.04
CA ILE A 376 -2.68 11.13 -8.23
C ILE A 376 -1.18 11.08 -8.53
N ASP A 377 -0.77 11.74 -9.62
CA ASP A 377 0.64 11.84 -10.04
C ASP A 377 1.30 13.08 -9.47
N GLY A 378 0.57 14.19 -9.48
CA GLY A 378 1.12 15.50 -9.21
C GLY A 378 0.04 16.58 -9.13
N TRP A 379 0.39 17.69 -8.48
CA TRP A 379 -0.46 18.88 -8.47
C TRP A 379 0.38 20.12 -8.82
N PRO A 380 0.39 20.53 -10.09
CA PRO A 380 1.06 21.74 -10.56
C PRO A 380 0.50 23.02 -9.93
N LYS A 381 1.33 24.06 -9.78
CA LYS A 381 0.96 25.33 -9.12
C LYS A 381 -0.04 26.19 -9.90
N ASP A 382 -0.16 25.92 -11.19
CA ASP A 382 -0.98 26.61 -12.17
C ASP A 382 -2.29 25.87 -12.48
N SER A 383 -2.44 24.64 -11.99
CA SER A 383 -3.64 23.83 -12.17
C SER A 383 -4.54 23.85 -10.95
N ARG A 384 -5.83 24.13 -11.14
CA ARG A 384 -6.86 24.03 -10.08
C ARG A 384 -7.05 22.60 -9.56
N TYR A 385 -6.87 21.58 -10.42
CA TYR A 385 -7.06 20.17 -10.08
C TYR A 385 -5.72 19.42 -10.17
N PRO A 386 -5.47 18.41 -9.32
CA PRO A 386 -4.35 17.50 -9.50
C PRO A 386 -4.46 16.72 -10.82
N ASN A 387 -3.32 16.31 -11.36
CA ASN A 387 -3.24 15.36 -12.46
C ASN A 387 -3.14 13.94 -11.89
N GLY A 388 -3.73 12.98 -12.57
CA GLY A 388 -3.65 11.58 -12.23
C GLY A 388 -3.87 10.68 -13.44
N HIS A 389 -3.65 9.39 -13.24
CA HIS A 389 -3.83 8.36 -14.26
C HIS A 389 -4.84 7.30 -13.81
N PHE A 390 -5.42 6.61 -14.79
CA PHE A 390 -6.37 5.53 -14.55
C PHE A 390 -5.61 4.28 -14.08
N VAL A 391 -6.09 3.59 -13.06
CA VAL A 391 -5.46 2.36 -12.55
C VAL A 391 -6.21 1.14 -13.05
N ARG A 392 -7.53 1.06 -12.80
CA ARG A 392 -8.36 -0.06 -13.25
C ARG A 392 -9.86 0.26 -13.16
N THR A 393 -10.65 -0.51 -13.89
CA THR A 393 -12.11 -0.54 -13.77
C THR A 393 -12.52 -1.50 -12.67
N LEU A 394 -13.52 -1.12 -11.88
CA LEU A 394 -14.11 -1.94 -10.82
C LEU A 394 -15.38 -2.64 -11.34
N GLY A 395 -16.24 -1.90 -12.04
CA GLY A 395 -17.49 -2.44 -12.59
C GLY A 395 -18.52 -1.34 -12.85
N VAL A 396 -19.77 -1.72 -13.11
CA VAL A 396 -20.85 -0.76 -13.40
C VAL A 396 -21.35 -0.12 -12.11
N ALA A 397 -21.58 1.19 -12.13
CA ALA A 397 -22.10 1.90 -10.96
C ALA A 397 -23.51 1.41 -10.58
N GLY A 398 -23.71 1.15 -9.28
CA GLY A 398 -24.98 0.63 -8.76
C GLY A 398 -25.10 -0.89 -8.69
N GLU A 399 -24.16 -1.65 -9.27
CA GLU A 399 -24.06 -3.10 -9.02
C GLU A 399 -23.55 -3.36 -7.60
N LYS A 400 -24.14 -4.35 -6.93
CA LYS A 400 -23.86 -4.63 -5.52
C LYS A 400 -22.38 -4.97 -5.30
N GLU A 401 -21.85 -5.88 -6.10
CA GLU A 401 -20.47 -6.36 -6.01
C GLU A 401 -19.47 -5.21 -6.23
N THR A 402 -19.75 -4.34 -7.21
CA THR A 402 -18.93 -3.16 -7.53
C THR A 402 -18.92 -2.15 -6.38
N GLU A 403 -20.09 -1.80 -5.83
CA GLU A 403 -20.18 -0.83 -4.73
C GLU A 403 -19.59 -1.38 -3.42
N GLU A 404 -19.71 -2.69 -3.17
CA GLU A 404 -19.02 -3.36 -2.05
C GLU A 404 -17.51 -3.29 -2.22
N GLU A 405 -16.96 -3.55 -3.41
CA GLU A 405 -15.53 -3.44 -3.68
C GLU A 405 -15.02 -2.00 -3.51
N VAL A 406 -15.74 -1.01 -4.05
CA VAL A 406 -15.44 0.43 -3.86
C VAL A 406 -15.37 0.78 -2.38
N LEU A 407 -16.34 0.31 -1.58
CA LEU A 407 -16.40 0.59 -0.15
C LEU A 407 -15.18 0.01 0.58
N LEU A 408 -14.81 -1.23 0.27
CA LEU A 408 -13.65 -1.90 0.85
C LEU A 408 -12.34 -1.18 0.50
N LEU A 409 -12.17 -0.77 -0.76
CA LEU A 409 -10.98 -0.04 -1.22
C LEU A 409 -10.84 1.34 -0.59
N GLU A 410 -11.94 2.10 -0.47
CA GLU A 410 -11.92 3.44 0.13
C GLU A 410 -11.55 3.43 1.62
N HIS A 411 -11.83 2.33 2.30
CA HIS A 411 -11.50 2.11 3.71
C HIS A 411 -10.24 1.28 3.92
N ASP A 412 -9.47 1.02 2.86
CA ASP A 412 -8.23 0.25 2.89
C ASP A 412 -8.40 -1.14 3.54
N VAL A 413 -9.53 -1.81 3.25
CA VAL A 413 -9.83 -3.16 3.74
C VAL A 413 -9.30 -4.19 2.74
N PRO A 414 -8.26 -4.98 3.10
CA PRO A 414 -7.72 -6.01 2.22
C PRO A 414 -8.75 -7.13 2.02
N HIS A 415 -9.22 -7.30 0.79
CA HIS A 415 -10.25 -8.28 0.43
C HIS A 415 -9.79 -9.26 -0.66
N GLN A 416 -8.49 -9.25 -0.96
CA GLN A 416 -7.86 -10.21 -1.85
C GLN A 416 -7.83 -11.61 -1.21
N ALA A 417 -7.75 -12.64 -2.06
CA ALA A 417 -7.55 -14.01 -1.60
C ALA A 417 -6.23 -14.15 -0.83
N PHE A 418 -6.19 -15.09 0.11
CA PHE A 418 -4.96 -15.39 0.84
C PHE A 418 -3.91 -15.98 -0.12
N SER A 419 -2.67 -15.49 -0.01
CA SER A 419 -1.58 -15.96 -0.85
C SER A 419 -1.20 -17.42 -0.57
N GLN A 420 -0.55 -18.08 -1.52
CA GLN A 420 -0.09 -19.46 -1.35
C GLN A 420 0.88 -19.62 -0.18
N ALA A 421 1.71 -18.60 0.08
CA ALA A 421 2.57 -18.55 1.25
C ALA A 421 1.77 -18.63 2.56
N VAL A 422 0.63 -17.93 2.67
CA VAL A 422 -0.27 -18.01 3.83
C VAL A 422 -0.92 -19.40 3.92
N LEU A 423 -1.46 -19.89 2.80
CA LEU A 423 -2.14 -21.18 2.74
C LEU A 423 -1.21 -22.37 3.06
N SER A 424 0.09 -22.25 2.76
CA SER A 424 1.08 -23.29 3.07
C SER A 424 1.27 -23.57 4.56
N PHE A 425 0.93 -22.61 5.43
CA PHE A 425 0.96 -22.76 6.89
C PHE A 425 -0.31 -23.39 7.47
N LEU A 426 -1.34 -23.62 6.65
CA LEU A 426 -2.53 -24.32 7.09
C LEU A 426 -2.21 -25.80 7.36
N PRO A 427 -2.84 -26.40 8.39
CA PRO A 427 -2.70 -27.82 8.63
C PRO A 427 -3.26 -28.62 7.44
N LYS A 428 -2.58 -29.71 7.08
CA LYS A 428 -3.06 -30.62 6.04
C LYS A 428 -4.32 -31.33 6.52
N MET A 429 -5.31 -31.42 5.63
CA MET A 429 -6.54 -32.17 5.89
C MET A 429 -6.39 -33.63 5.44
N PRO A 430 -6.98 -34.61 6.16
CA PRO A 430 -7.79 -34.45 7.37
C PRO A 430 -6.95 -34.15 8.62
N TRP A 431 -7.43 -33.23 9.46
CA TRP A 431 -6.77 -32.86 10.72
C TRP A 431 -7.48 -33.48 11.93
N SER A 432 -6.70 -33.98 12.88
CA SER A 432 -7.16 -34.50 14.16
C SER A 432 -6.19 -34.13 15.28
N ILE A 433 -6.73 -34.05 16.51
CA ILE A 433 -5.96 -33.76 17.71
C ILE A 433 -5.03 -34.94 18.02
N LYS A 434 -3.73 -34.66 18.15
CA LYS A 434 -2.74 -35.70 18.48
C LYS A 434 -2.55 -35.81 19.99
N PRO A 435 -2.13 -36.97 20.51
CA PRO A 435 -1.83 -37.14 21.93
C PRO A 435 -0.77 -36.14 22.46
N GLU A 436 0.19 -35.77 21.62
CA GLU A 436 1.24 -34.79 21.91
C GLU A 436 0.66 -33.38 22.19
N ASP A 437 -0.41 -33.00 21.48
CA ASP A 437 -1.03 -31.67 21.63
C ASP A 437 -1.81 -31.53 22.94
N ILE A 438 -2.16 -32.66 23.58
CA ILE A 438 -2.90 -32.73 24.85
C ILE A 438 -1.96 -32.49 26.04
N VAL A 439 -0.67 -32.78 25.90
CA VAL A 439 0.30 -32.63 27.00
C VAL A 439 0.37 -31.17 27.44
N GLY A 440 0.06 -30.92 28.71
CA GLY A 440 0.03 -29.56 29.29
C GLY A 440 -1.32 -28.84 29.15
N ARG A 441 -2.33 -29.46 28.52
CA ARG A 441 -3.70 -28.95 28.45
C ARG A 441 -4.62 -29.66 29.44
N GLU A 442 -5.62 -28.94 29.94
CA GLU A 442 -6.64 -29.51 30.81
C GLU A 442 -7.79 -30.12 30.00
N ASP A 443 -8.25 -31.32 30.37
CA ASP A 443 -9.36 -31.99 29.69
C ASP A 443 -10.70 -31.60 30.31
N LEU A 444 -11.49 -30.83 29.56
CA LEU A 444 -12.80 -30.29 29.97
C LEU A 444 -13.96 -30.85 29.16
N ARG A 445 -13.74 -31.89 28.36
CA ARG A 445 -14.77 -32.52 27.54
C ARG A 445 -15.91 -33.14 28.34
N HIS A 446 -15.71 -33.36 29.64
CA HIS A 446 -16.71 -33.87 30.56
C HIS A 446 -17.71 -32.80 31.02
N LEU A 447 -17.46 -31.52 30.75
CA LEU A 447 -18.33 -30.41 31.11
C LEU A 447 -19.40 -30.18 30.05
N THR A 448 -20.60 -29.78 30.48
CA THR A 448 -21.67 -29.35 29.57
C THR A 448 -21.40 -27.92 29.12
N VAL A 449 -20.83 -27.76 27.93
CA VAL A 449 -20.50 -26.45 27.35
C VAL A 449 -21.47 -26.12 26.21
N CYS A 450 -21.94 -24.88 26.15
CA CYS A 450 -22.77 -24.35 25.05
C CYS A 450 -22.24 -23.00 24.55
N SER A 451 -22.55 -22.65 23.30
CA SER A 451 -22.34 -21.30 22.76
C SER A 451 -23.68 -20.61 22.51
N VAL A 452 -23.68 -19.27 22.49
CA VAL A 452 -24.88 -18.47 22.24
C VAL A 452 -24.56 -17.46 21.13
N ASP A 453 -24.82 -17.87 19.90
CA ASP A 453 -24.44 -17.12 18.70
C ASP A 453 -25.67 -16.65 17.89
N PRO A 454 -25.54 -15.56 17.11
CA PRO A 454 -26.56 -15.15 16.16
C PRO A 454 -26.86 -16.23 15.09
N PRO A 455 -28.07 -16.23 14.49
CA PRO A 455 -28.39 -17.13 13.39
C PRO A 455 -27.39 -16.99 12.23
N GLY A 456 -26.84 -18.12 11.76
CA GLY A 456 -25.88 -18.14 10.64
C GLY A 456 -24.41 -17.93 11.03
N CYS A 457 -24.10 -17.77 12.32
CA CYS A 457 -22.71 -17.72 12.80
C CYS A 457 -21.96 -19.02 12.45
N THR A 458 -20.72 -18.89 11.96
CA THR A 458 -19.85 -20.04 11.60
C THR A 458 -18.52 -20.03 12.36
N ASP A 459 -18.11 -18.85 12.80
CA ASP A 459 -16.94 -18.47 13.58
C ASP A 459 -17.30 -18.38 15.06
N ILE A 460 -17.49 -19.54 15.71
CA ILE A 460 -17.83 -19.61 17.12
C ILE A 460 -16.55 -19.45 17.94
N ASP A 461 -16.32 -18.24 18.44
CA ASP A 461 -15.11 -17.86 19.17
C ASP A 461 -15.19 -18.17 20.67
N ASP A 462 -16.39 -18.10 21.24
CA ASP A 462 -16.61 -18.30 22.66
C ASP A 462 -17.69 -19.34 22.99
N ALA A 463 -17.49 -19.98 24.12
CA ALA A 463 -18.40 -20.96 24.67
C ALA A 463 -18.41 -20.88 26.19
N LEU A 464 -19.54 -21.20 26.80
CA LEU A 464 -19.77 -21.01 28.22
C LEU A 464 -20.22 -22.30 28.88
N HIS A 465 -19.88 -22.44 30.15
CA HIS A 465 -20.55 -23.38 31.04
C HIS A 465 -20.75 -22.75 32.41
N CYS A 466 -21.73 -23.27 33.14
CA CYS A 466 -21.99 -22.95 34.53
C CYS A 466 -22.34 -24.25 35.26
N ARG A 467 -21.65 -24.55 36.36
CA ARG A 467 -21.98 -25.67 37.25
C ARG A 467 -21.97 -25.25 38.71
N GLU A 468 -22.87 -25.83 39.48
CA GLU A 468 -22.87 -25.68 40.93
C GLU A 468 -21.83 -26.62 41.55
N LEU A 469 -21.14 -26.14 42.59
CA LEU A 469 -20.14 -26.89 43.34
C LEU A 469 -20.72 -27.34 44.68
N ALA A 470 -20.12 -28.38 45.28
CA ALA A 470 -20.57 -28.95 46.55
C ALA A 470 -20.59 -27.96 47.74
N ASN A 471 -19.85 -26.85 47.64
CA ASN A 471 -19.83 -25.78 48.64
C ASN A 471 -20.91 -24.70 48.42
N GLY A 472 -21.82 -24.88 47.47
CA GLY A 472 -22.88 -23.94 47.12
C GLY A 472 -22.42 -22.77 46.23
N ASN A 473 -21.16 -22.73 45.82
CA ASN A 473 -20.66 -21.74 44.85
C ASN A 473 -20.92 -22.21 43.41
N PHE A 474 -20.88 -21.27 42.47
CA PHE A 474 -20.91 -21.58 41.05
C PHE A 474 -19.51 -21.48 40.44
N GLU A 475 -19.17 -22.47 39.62
CA GLU A 475 -18.07 -22.39 38.67
C GLU A 475 -18.63 -21.96 37.32
N VAL A 476 -18.18 -20.80 36.85
CA VAL A 476 -18.48 -20.29 35.51
C VAL A 476 -17.20 -20.34 34.69
N GLY A 477 -17.24 -21.03 33.55
CA GLY A 477 -16.11 -21.06 32.63
C GLY A 477 -16.45 -20.45 31.29
N VAL A 478 -15.58 -19.56 30.84
CA VAL A 478 -15.56 -19.02 29.48
C VAL A 478 -14.44 -19.74 28.73
N HIS A 479 -14.77 -20.38 27.62
CA HIS A 479 -13.87 -21.10 26.75
C HIS A 479 -13.71 -20.28 25.47
N ILE A 480 -12.50 -19.85 25.16
CA ILE A 480 -12.20 -19.09 23.94
C ILE A 480 -11.47 -19.99 22.95
N ALA A 481 -11.77 -19.91 21.65
CA ALA A 481 -11.07 -20.64 20.60
C ALA A 481 -9.53 -20.45 20.69
N ASP A 482 -8.77 -21.56 20.69
CA ASP A 482 -7.30 -21.50 20.73
C ASP A 482 -6.71 -21.33 19.32
N VAL A 483 -6.78 -20.11 18.82
CA VAL A 483 -6.13 -19.73 17.54
C VAL A 483 -4.60 -19.79 17.61
N THR A 484 -4.01 -19.67 18.81
CA THR A 484 -2.55 -19.60 19.01
C THR A 484 -1.85 -20.94 18.78
N HIS A 485 -2.60 -22.04 18.84
CA HIS A 485 -2.12 -23.35 18.44
C HIS A 485 -1.74 -23.37 16.95
N PHE A 486 -2.56 -22.75 16.10
CA PHE A 486 -2.42 -22.76 14.64
C PHE A 486 -1.61 -21.57 14.11
N ILE A 487 -1.76 -20.39 14.70
CA ILE A 487 -1.09 -19.16 14.24
C ILE A 487 0.15 -18.92 15.10
N ARG A 488 1.34 -19.09 14.50
CA ARG A 488 2.63 -18.91 15.19
C ARG A 488 3.29 -17.58 14.81
N PRO A 489 3.90 -16.86 15.77
CA PRO A 489 4.47 -15.54 15.50
C PRO A 489 5.51 -15.53 14.37
N GLY A 490 5.45 -14.50 13.53
CA GLY A 490 6.47 -14.19 12.52
C GLY A 490 6.33 -14.95 11.19
N ASN A 491 5.41 -15.91 11.09
CA ASN A 491 5.12 -16.61 9.83
C ASN A 491 4.24 -15.75 8.89
N ALA A 492 3.98 -16.24 7.67
CA ALA A 492 3.18 -15.49 6.69
C ALA A 492 1.72 -15.31 7.12
N LEU A 493 1.14 -16.34 7.75
CA LEU A 493 -0.23 -16.31 8.24
C LEU A 493 -0.44 -15.27 9.35
N ASP A 494 0.48 -15.18 10.31
CA ASP A 494 0.50 -14.18 11.39
C ASP A 494 0.63 -12.75 10.83
N LYS A 495 1.54 -12.54 9.88
CA LYS A 495 1.72 -11.23 9.24
C LYS A 495 0.49 -10.79 8.46
N GLU A 496 -0.15 -11.70 7.75
CA GLU A 496 -1.38 -11.41 7.00
C GLU A 496 -2.55 -11.13 7.93
N ALA A 497 -2.73 -11.93 8.98
CA ALA A 497 -3.74 -11.70 10.00
C ALA A 497 -3.52 -10.34 10.71
N ALA A 498 -2.27 -9.99 11.03
CA ALA A 498 -1.92 -8.71 11.62
C ALA A 498 -2.14 -7.52 10.65
N ASN A 499 -1.93 -7.73 9.35
CA ASN A 499 -2.18 -6.72 8.31
C ASN A 499 -3.69 -6.46 8.13
N ARG A 500 -4.52 -7.51 8.16
CA ARG A 500 -5.99 -7.39 8.13
C ARG A 500 -6.54 -6.82 9.44
N GLY A 501 -5.93 -7.17 10.56
CA GLY A 501 -6.23 -6.64 11.90
C GLY A 501 -7.55 -7.13 12.52
N THR A 502 -8.62 -7.23 11.71
CA THR A 502 -9.94 -7.71 12.12
C THR A 502 -10.68 -8.31 10.94
N THR A 503 -11.65 -9.19 11.22
CA THR A 503 -12.66 -9.60 10.24
C THR A 503 -13.62 -8.43 10.02
N VAL A 504 -13.94 -8.10 8.77
CA VAL A 504 -14.89 -7.02 8.42
C VAL A 504 -16.21 -7.63 7.98
N TYR A 505 -17.30 -7.24 8.64
CA TYR A 505 -18.65 -7.72 8.36
C TYR A 505 -19.43 -6.66 7.57
N LEU A 506 -19.85 -7.03 6.36
CA LEU A 506 -20.79 -6.29 5.52
C LEU A 506 -22.16 -6.98 5.56
N CYS A 507 -23.20 -6.30 5.07
CA CYS A 507 -24.58 -6.83 5.09
C CYS A 507 -24.75 -8.18 4.39
N GLY A 508 -23.89 -8.53 3.42
CA GLY A 508 -23.96 -9.80 2.69
C GLY A 508 -22.63 -10.52 2.50
N LYS A 509 -21.54 -10.01 3.08
CA LYS A 509 -20.19 -10.55 2.89
C LYS A 509 -19.38 -10.40 4.17
N ARG A 510 -18.58 -11.41 4.48
CA ARG A 510 -17.60 -11.38 5.57
C ARG A 510 -16.21 -11.44 4.94
N ILE A 511 -15.35 -10.49 5.29
CA ILE A 511 -13.94 -10.47 4.87
C ILE A 511 -13.11 -11.03 6.02
N ASP A 512 -12.69 -12.29 5.89
CA ASP A 512 -12.03 -13.00 6.97
C ASP A 512 -10.63 -12.45 7.26
N MET A 513 -10.29 -12.34 8.54
CA MET A 513 -8.93 -12.06 9.01
C MET A 513 -7.98 -13.25 8.77
N VAL A 514 -8.49 -14.47 8.86
CA VAL A 514 -7.73 -15.72 8.72
C VAL A 514 -8.46 -16.67 7.75
N PRO A 515 -7.77 -17.61 7.08
CA PRO A 515 -8.41 -18.49 6.12
C PRO A 515 -9.62 -19.25 6.70
N GLU A 516 -10.63 -19.48 5.88
CA GLU A 516 -11.91 -20.09 6.27
C GLU A 516 -11.73 -21.44 7.00
N LEU A 517 -10.73 -22.23 6.62
CA LEU A 517 -10.39 -23.49 7.28
C LEU A 517 -10.09 -23.31 8.78
N LEU A 518 -9.44 -22.20 9.16
CA LEU A 518 -9.21 -21.87 10.57
C LEU A 518 -10.44 -21.23 11.18
N SER A 519 -10.98 -20.19 10.53
CA SER A 519 -12.07 -19.36 11.08
C SER A 519 -13.36 -20.15 11.31
N SER A 520 -13.84 -20.86 10.30
CA SER A 520 -15.17 -21.50 10.30
C SER A 520 -15.11 -22.99 10.67
N ASN A 521 -13.92 -23.56 10.83
CA ASN A 521 -13.76 -25.00 11.08
C ASN A 521 -12.84 -25.30 12.27
N LEU A 522 -11.51 -25.18 12.13
CA LEU A 522 -10.57 -25.74 13.10
C LEU A 522 -10.53 -24.98 14.43
N CYS A 523 -10.59 -23.64 14.39
CA CYS A 523 -10.63 -22.82 15.60
C CYS A 523 -12.05 -22.66 16.15
N SER A 524 -13.05 -22.63 15.26
CA SER A 524 -14.47 -22.56 15.64
C SER A 524 -14.84 -23.71 16.57
N LEU A 525 -15.41 -23.36 17.73
CA LEU A 525 -15.86 -24.29 18.77
C LEU A 525 -17.14 -24.99 18.33
N ARG A 526 -17.06 -25.87 17.32
CA ARG A 526 -18.24 -26.55 16.76
C ARG A 526 -18.84 -27.58 17.71
N SER A 527 -20.17 -27.72 17.64
CA SER A 527 -20.92 -28.73 18.39
C SER A 527 -20.50 -30.16 18.04
N ASN A 528 -20.44 -31.03 19.05
CA ASN A 528 -20.11 -32.46 18.95
C ASN A 528 -18.72 -32.79 18.36
N VAL A 529 -17.79 -31.83 18.35
CA VAL A 529 -16.41 -32.02 17.88
C VAL A 529 -15.43 -31.56 18.96
N ASP A 530 -14.34 -32.31 19.14
CA ASP A 530 -13.26 -31.94 20.06
C ASP A 530 -12.48 -30.74 19.49
N ARG A 531 -12.33 -29.69 20.31
CA ARG A 531 -11.67 -28.44 19.92
C ARG A 531 -10.75 -27.90 21.02
N PHE A 532 -9.66 -27.27 20.59
CA PHE A 532 -8.77 -26.56 21.51
C PHE A 532 -9.39 -25.23 21.91
N GLY A 533 -9.29 -24.90 23.20
CA GLY A 533 -9.68 -23.60 23.72
C GLY A 533 -8.75 -23.11 24.82
N PHE A 534 -8.98 -21.89 25.27
CA PHE A 534 -8.43 -21.33 26.50
C PHE A 534 -9.58 -21.18 27.50
N PRO A 535 -9.57 -21.94 28.61
CA PRO A 535 -10.58 -21.79 29.63
C PRO A 535 -10.14 -20.69 30.61
N ARG A 536 -11.07 -19.78 30.86
CA ARG A 536 -11.04 -18.88 32.01
C ARG A 536 -12.15 -19.30 32.95
N ARG A 537 -11.79 -19.89 34.10
CA ARG A 537 -12.77 -20.25 35.13
C ARG A 537 -12.80 -19.22 36.24
N ARG A 538 -14.02 -18.97 36.72
CA ARG A 538 -14.31 -18.04 37.80
C ARG A 538 -15.19 -18.73 38.82
N LEU A 539 -14.78 -18.65 40.08
CA LEU A 539 -15.62 -19.03 41.20
C LEU A 539 -16.42 -17.82 41.67
N SER A 540 -17.71 -18.03 41.91
CA SER A 540 -18.64 -16.98 42.27
C SER A 540 -19.52 -17.42 43.43
N ASN A 541 -19.62 -16.56 44.44
CA ASN A 541 -20.62 -16.62 45.50
C ASN A 541 -21.49 -15.35 45.42
N TYR A 542 -22.80 -15.48 45.20
CA TYR A 542 -23.70 -14.34 44.93
C TYR A 542 -23.17 -13.32 43.90
N PHE A 543 -22.67 -13.80 42.76
CA PHE A 543 -22.10 -12.98 41.67
C PHE A 543 -20.84 -12.14 42.03
N ARG A 544 -20.31 -12.29 43.25
CA ARG A 544 -19.02 -11.70 43.63
C ARG A 544 -17.90 -12.69 43.28
N PRO A 545 -16.86 -12.23 42.56
CA PRO A 545 -15.70 -13.08 42.26
C PRO A 545 -15.01 -13.47 43.55
N THR A 546 -14.83 -14.77 43.77
CA THR A 546 -13.99 -15.26 44.87
C THR A 546 -12.59 -15.59 44.38
N ASP A 547 -12.45 -16.24 43.21
CA ASP A 547 -11.17 -16.63 42.63
C ASP A 547 -11.20 -16.67 41.09
N PHE A 548 -10.03 -16.53 40.45
CA PHE A 548 -9.81 -16.65 39.01
C PHE A 548 -8.75 -17.70 38.68
N PHE A 549 -9.04 -18.56 37.70
CA PHE A 549 -8.11 -19.55 37.19
C PHE A 549 -7.92 -19.38 35.68
N PHE A 550 -6.65 -19.34 35.26
CA PHE A 550 -6.23 -19.36 33.86
C PHE A 550 -5.41 -20.63 33.63
N SER A 551 -5.78 -21.42 32.63
CA SER A 551 -4.93 -22.53 32.18
C SER A 551 -4.27 -22.17 30.84
N GLN A 552 -3.13 -22.81 30.54
CA GLN A 552 -2.41 -22.62 29.27
C GLN A 552 -3.14 -23.20 28.05
N GLY A 553 -4.28 -23.87 28.25
CA GLY A 553 -5.11 -24.41 27.18
C GLY A 553 -5.98 -25.56 27.70
N CYS A 554 -7.11 -25.80 27.04
CA CYS A 554 -7.98 -26.93 27.29
C CYS A 554 -8.41 -27.63 26.03
N LEU A 555 -8.96 -28.81 26.26
CA LEU A 555 -9.75 -29.53 25.29
C LEU A 555 -11.23 -29.45 25.71
N SER A 556 -12.06 -28.88 24.84
CA SER A 556 -13.48 -28.67 25.10
C SER A 556 -14.31 -29.30 23.97
N ARG A 557 -15.52 -29.75 24.33
CA ARG A 557 -16.51 -30.24 23.39
C ARG A 557 -17.82 -29.53 23.66
N LEU A 558 -18.32 -28.80 22.68
CA LEU A 558 -19.66 -28.23 22.77
C LEU A 558 -20.69 -29.35 22.72
N SER A 559 -21.67 -29.29 23.62
CA SER A 559 -22.81 -30.21 23.62
C SER A 559 -23.65 -30.03 22.36
N GLY A 560 -24.20 -31.14 21.86
CA GLY A 560 -25.25 -31.15 20.82
C GLY A 560 -26.53 -30.47 21.30
N ARG A 561 -27.25 -29.84 20.38
CA ARG A 561 -28.65 -29.46 20.59
C ARG A 561 -29.55 -30.68 20.74
#